data_AF-A0A8I1UTU3-F1
#
_entry.id   AF-A0A8I1UTU3-F1
#
_cell.length_a   1.000
_cell.length_b   1.000
_cell.length_c   1.000
_cell.angle_alpha   90.00
_cell.angle_beta   90.00
_cell.angle_gamma   90.00
#
_symmetry.space_group_name_H-M   'P 1'
#
loop_
_entity.id
_entity.type
_entity.pdbx_description
1 polymer ?
#
loop_
_entity_poly.entity_id
_entity_poly.type
_entity_poly.pdbx_seq_one_letter_code
_entity_poly.pdbx_strand_id
1 'polypeptide(L)'
;MEIDPVVVLADELRATEAALRSAMQRYEKNHKRENGDAVDRLLESVKVLRRDVFTTVPTSALGAGELVRMVAQYLPFTFATYSTHFHEVADRLSAGQRRHDDLVWLRSMRAALAGGICSEAGVKFAPLLELALQGASRPVIVFRNVAPVHDHPHNPTYWAKRLN
;
A
#
# COMPACT_ATOMS: atom_id res chain seq x y z
N MET A 1 -2.24 6.87 -16.24
CA MET A 1 -2.51 5.94 -15.13
C MET A 1 -2.33 6.74 -13.86
N GLU A 2 -3.42 7.03 -13.14
CA GLU A 2 -3.30 7.71 -11.84
C GLU A 2 -2.55 6.78 -10.87
N ILE A 3 -1.60 7.36 -10.14
CA ILE A 3 -0.91 6.66 -9.06
C ILE A 3 -1.93 6.38 -7.96
N ASP A 4 -1.85 5.21 -7.32
CA ASP A 4 -2.73 4.87 -6.21
C ASP A 4 -2.57 5.92 -5.09
N PRO A 5 -3.67 6.56 -4.64
CA PRO A 5 -3.60 7.65 -3.67
C PRO A 5 -2.97 7.22 -2.35
N VAL A 6 -3.13 5.96 -1.95
CA VAL A 6 -2.51 5.44 -0.72
C VAL A 6 -0.99 5.45 -0.82
N VAL A 7 -0.44 5.19 -2.01
CA VAL A 7 1.01 5.14 -2.23
C VAL A 7 1.61 6.53 -2.09
N VAL A 8 0.94 7.53 -2.69
CA VAL A 8 1.34 8.94 -2.54
C VAL A 8 1.30 9.36 -1.08
N LEU A 9 0.20 9.08 -0.37
CA LEU A 9 0.07 9.39 1.06
C LEU A 9 1.11 8.65 1.91
N ALA A 10 1.43 7.40 1.59
CA ALA A 10 2.45 6.62 2.28
C ALA A 10 3.85 7.20 2.12
N ASP A 11 4.19 7.66 0.92
CA ASP A 11 5.46 8.32 0.63
C ASP A 11 5.57 9.67 1.34
N GLU A 12 4.51 10.49 1.27
CA GLU A 12 4.44 11.78 1.97
C GLU A 12 4.54 11.61 3.49
N LEU A 13 3.85 10.61 4.05
CA LEU A 13 3.93 10.29 5.47
C LEU A 13 5.35 9.90 5.87
N ARG A 14 6.00 8.98 5.13
CA ARG A 14 7.39 8.56 5.41
C ARG A 14 8.37 9.73 5.32
N ALA A 15 8.24 10.58 4.31
CA ALA A 15 9.07 11.77 4.15
C ALA A 15 8.87 12.76 5.31
N THR A 16 7.62 12.99 5.72
CA THR A 16 7.29 13.90 6.83
C THR A 16 7.77 13.36 8.18
N GLU A 17 7.62 12.05 8.44
CA GLU A 17 8.14 11.40 9.64
C GLU A 17 9.69 11.46 9.71
N ALA A 18 10.37 11.30 8.57
CA ALA A 18 11.83 11.45 8.50
C ALA A 18 12.28 12.91 8.74
N ALA A 19 11.54 13.88 8.20
CA ALA A 19 11.77 15.31 8.43
C ALA A 19 11.55 15.66 9.91
N LEU A 20 10.48 15.15 10.53
CA LEU A 20 10.18 15.33 11.95
C LEU A 20 11.31 14.79 12.82
N ARG A 21 11.77 13.56 12.57
CA ARG A 21 12.89 12.95 13.30
C ARG A 21 14.14 13.82 13.22
N SER A 22 14.43 14.35 12.04
CA SER A 22 15.57 15.25 11.80
C SER A 22 15.42 16.59 12.54
N ALA A 23 14.21 17.15 12.56
CA ALA A 23 13.90 18.39 13.27
C ALA A 23 14.02 18.23 14.80
N MET A 24 13.51 17.12 15.36
CA MET A 24 13.65 16.79 16.78
C MET A 24 15.11 16.69 17.20
N GLN A 25 15.95 15.99 16.42
CA GLN A 25 17.39 15.91 16.69
C GLN A 25 18.10 17.27 16.68
N ARG A 26 17.67 18.20 15.81
CA ARG A 26 18.22 19.57 15.77
C ARG A 26 17.72 20.43 16.92
N TYR A 27 16.47 20.25 17.34
CA TYR A 27 15.91 20.92 18.50
C TYR A 27 16.64 20.50 19.78
N GLU A 28 16.83 19.19 19.97
CA GLU A 28 17.57 18.63 21.12
C GLU A 28 19.00 19.16 21.20
N LYS A 29 19.67 19.42 20.06
CA LYS A 29 21.04 19.98 20.07
C LYS A 29 21.10 21.48 20.32
N ASN A 30 20.15 22.25 19.76
CA ASN A 30 20.28 23.71 19.67
C ASN A 30 19.30 24.48 20.56
N HIS A 31 18.22 23.84 21.03
CA HIS A 31 17.14 24.39 21.88
C HIS A 31 16.55 25.73 21.39
N LYS A 32 16.68 26.01 20.08
CA LYS A 32 16.15 27.23 19.46
C LYS A 32 14.64 27.12 19.29
N ARG A 33 13.92 28.19 19.60
CA ARG A 33 12.45 28.30 19.46
C ARG A 33 11.97 27.98 18.03
N GLU A 34 12.66 28.48 17.01
CA GLU A 34 12.35 28.21 15.59
C GLU A 34 12.35 26.71 15.24
N ASN A 35 13.22 25.93 15.89
CA ASN A 35 13.24 24.48 15.70
C ASN A 35 12.04 23.80 16.38
N GLY A 36 11.51 24.38 17.46
CA GLY A 36 10.28 23.93 18.13
C GLY A 36 9.05 24.14 17.24
N ASP A 37 8.91 25.34 16.66
CA ASP A 37 7.81 25.65 15.74
C ASP A 37 7.82 24.72 14.51
N ALA A 38 8.99 24.34 14.03
CA ALA A 38 9.13 23.37 12.94
C ALA A 38 8.68 21.95 13.35
N VAL A 39 9.00 21.51 14.57
CA VAL A 39 8.55 20.22 15.11
C VAL A 39 7.02 20.20 15.24
N ASP A 40 6.41 21.25 15.78
CA ASP A 40 4.96 21.33 15.95
C ASP A 40 4.22 21.27 14.61
N ARG A 41 4.70 22.00 13.60
CA ARG A 41 4.12 21.94 12.23
C ARG A 41 4.22 20.54 11.64
N LEU A 42 5.38 19.89 11.76
CA LEU A 42 5.58 18.55 11.22
C LEU A 42 4.74 17.50 11.97
N LEU A 43 4.56 17.63 13.28
CA LEU A 43 3.66 16.77 14.06
C LEU A 43 2.22 16.90 13.58
N GLU A 44 1.77 18.13 13.30
CA GLU A 44 0.42 18.34 12.77
C GLU A 44 0.27 17.74 11.36
N SER A 45 1.25 17.92 10.48
CA SER A 45 1.26 17.27 9.16
C SER A 45 1.21 15.74 9.27
N VAL A 46 1.97 15.12 10.18
CA VAL A 46 1.92 13.67 10.41
C VAL A 46 0.52 13.21 10.87
N LYS A 47 -0.14 13.97 11.76
CA LYS A 47 -1.50 13.64 12.21
C LYS A 47 -2.50 13.69 11.06
N VAL A 48 -2.45 14.74 10.25
CA VAL A 48 -3.32 14.91 9.09
C VAL A 48 -3.10 13.78 8.09
N LEU A 49 -1.85 13.53 7.70
CA LEU A 49 -1.51 12.45 6.76
C LEU A 49 -1.93 11.07 7.28
N ARG A 50 -1.74 10.78 8.58
CA ARG A 50 -2.22 9.53 9.18
C ARG A 50 -3.73 9.43 9.11
N ARG A 51 -4.47 10.48 9.45
CA ARG A 51 -5.93 10.47 9.33
C ARG A 51 -6.35 10.16 7.90
N ASP A 52 -5.73 10.81 6.93
CA ASP A 52 -6.09 10.69 5.52
C ASP A 52 -5.78 9.27 5.00
N VAL A 53 -4.66 8.66 5.38
CA VAL A 53 -4.35 7.24 5.13
C VAL A 53 -5.44 6.32 5.70
N PHE A 54 -5.88 6.57 6.93
CA PHE A 54 -6.92 5.77 7.60
C PHE A 54 -8.33 5.91 7.01
N THR A 55 -8.54 6.86 6.09
CA THR A 55 -9.82 7.05 5.39
C THR A 55 -9.74 6.75 3.90
N THR A 56 -8.54 6.51 3.36
CA THR A 56 -8.34 6.33 1.92
C THR A 56 -8.38 4.84 1.54
N VAL A 57 -9.32 4.48 0.68
CA VAL A 57 -9.39 3.12 0.12
C VAL A 57 -8.38 3.01 -1.03
N PRO A 58 -7.45 2.03 -0.99
CA PRO A 58 -6.51 1.83 -2.08
C PRO A 58 -7.23 1.48 -3.38
N THR A 59 -6.70 1.97 -4.50
CA THR A 59 -7.25 1.73 -5.83
C THR A 59 -6.62 0.53 -6.54
N SER A 60 -5.55 -0.03 -5.97
CA SER A 60 -4.76 -1.12 -6.52
C SER A 60 -4.27 -2.10 -5.43
N ALA A 61 -3.77 -3.25 -5.88
CA ALA A 61 -3.06 -4.19 -4.98
C ALA A 61 -1.78 -3.56 -4.41
N LEU A 62 -1.13 -2.66 -5.14
CA LEU A 62 0.08 -2.00 -4.69
C LEU A 62 -0.22 -1.08 -3.49
N GLY A 63 -1.26 -0.25 -3.57
CA GLY A 63 -1.70 0.57 -2.43
C GLY A 63 -2.22 -0.28 -1.26
N ALA A 64 -2.88 -1.41 -1.53
CA ALA A 64 -3.24 -2.36 -0.47
C ALA A 64 -1.99 -2.92 0.24
N GLY A 65 -0.94 -3.23 -0.51
CA GLY A 65 0.36 -3.65 0.02
C GLY A 65 0.98 -2.60 0.95
N GLU A 66 0.88 -1.31 0.62
CA GLU A 66 1.37 -0.23 1.50
C GLU A 66 0.64 -0.20 2.84
N LEU A 67 -0.69 -0.35 2.85
CA LEU A 67 -1.44 -0.41 4.12
C LEU A 67 -1.03 -1.62 4.97
N VAL A 68 -0.86 -2.78 4.34
CA VAL A 68 -0.38 -4.00 5.03
C VAL A 68 1.01 -3.77 5.62
N ARG A 69 1.90 -3.12 4.87
CA ARG A 69 3.27 -2.79 5.31
C ARG A 69 3.26 -1.83 6.49
N MET A 70 2.39 -0.82 6.48
CA MET A 70 2.22 0.10 7.61
C MET A 70 1.79 -0.64 8.89
N VAL A 71 0.82 -1.57 8.78
CA VAL A 71 0.41 -2.39 9.93
C VAL A 71 1.61 -3.15 10.50
N ALA A 72 2.43 -3.79 9.66
CA ALA A 72 3.62 -4.50 10.10
C ALA A 72 4.60 -3.63 10.90
N GLN A 73 4.79 -2.38 10.45
CA GLN A 73 5.72 -1.41 11.05
C GLN A 73 5.23 -0.84 12.38
N TYR A 74 3.90 -0.73 12.56
CA TYR A 74 3.32 -0.16 13.78
C TYR A 74 3.02 -1.20 14.87
N LEU A 75 3.10 -2.48 14.55
CA LEU A 75 2.94 -3.53 15.55
C LEU A 75 4.12 -3.54 16.54
N PRO A 76 3.87 -3.79 17.83
CA PRO A 76 4.93 -3.95 18.82
C PRO A 76 5.88 -5.10 18.48
N PHE A 77 7.15 -4.96 18.86
CA PHE A 77 8.20 -5.96 18.59
C PHE A 77 7.86 -7.39 19.08
N THR A 78 7.07 -7.51 20.15
CA THR A 78 6.57 -8.81 20.66
C THR A 78 5.85 -9.64 19.60
N PHE A 79 5.35 -9.01 18.54
CA PHE A 79 4.62 -9.62 17.45
C PHE A 79 5.43 -9.72 16.15
N ALA A 80 6.77 -9.69 16.24
CA ALA A 80 7.68 -9.70 15.09
C ALA A 80 7.38 -10.81 14.08
N THR A 81 7.00 -12.02 14.54
CA THR A 81 6.62 -13.13 13.64
C THR A 81 5.44 -12.77 12.74
N TYR A 82 4.43 -12.07 13.27
CA TYR A 82 3.32 -11.60 12.46
C TYR A 82 3.75 -10.46 11.53
N SER A 83 4.59 -9.54 12.01
CA SER A 83 5.13 -8.45 11.18
C SER A 83 5.92 -8.99 9.97
N THR A 84 6.71 -10.05 10.12
CA THR A 84 7.39 -10.71 8.99
C THR A 84 6.39 -11.20 7.96
N HIS A 85 5.35 -11.91 8.37
CA HIS A 85 4.32 -12.40 7.45
C HIS A 85 3.59 -11.23 6.76
N PHE A 86 3.27 -10.16 7.49
CA PHE A 86 2.69 -8.96 6.88
C PHE A 86 3.60 -8.35 5.81
N HIS A 87 4.91 -8.27 6.05
CA HIS A 87 5.86 -7.80 5.04
C HIS A 87 5.87 -8.67 3.79
N GLU A 88 5.89 -10.00 3.95
CA GLU A 88 5.85 -10.92 2.83
C GLU A 88 4.57 -10.78 1.99
N VAL A 89 3.42 -10.62 2.65
CA VAL A 89 2.14 -10.38 1.96
C VAL A 89 2.15 -9.03 1.25
N ALA A 90 2.68 -7.98 1.90
CA ALA A 90 2.81 -6.66 1.30
C ALA A 90 3.67 -6.69 0.04
N ASP A 91 4.79 -7.41 0.05
CA ASP A 91 5.69 -7.52 -1.11
C ASP A 91 5.02 -8.26 -2.27
N ARG A 92 4.26 -9.32 -1.98
CA ARG A 92 3.46 -10.02 -3.00
C ARG A 92 2.38 -9.12 -3.59
N LEU A 93 1.67 -8.36 -2.75
CA LEU A 93 0.68 -7.38 -3.20
C LEU A 93 1.31 -6.25 -4.05
N SER A 94 2.48 -5.75 -3.67
CA SER A 94 3.27 -4.78 -4.45
C SER A 94 3.69 -5.35 -5.81
N ALA A 95 3.98 -6.65 -5.90
CA ALA A 95 4.23 -7.36 -7.16
C ALA A 95 2.95 -7.68 -7.96
N GLY A 96 1.77 -7.23 -7.49
CA GLY A 96 0.48 -7.48 -8.12
C GLY A 96 -0.11 -8.87 -7.86
N GLN A 97 0.55 -9.69 -7.03
CA GLN A 97 0.10 -11.04 -6.69
C GLN A 97 -0.97 -10.99 -5.60
N ARG A 98 -2.16 -11.48 -5.91
CA ARG A 98 -3.29 -11.58 -4.98
C ARG A 98 -3.55 -13.03 -4.63
N ARG A 99 -2.70 -13.62 -3.79
CA ARG A 99 -2.88 -15.02 -3.42
C ARG A 99 -4.08 -15.17 -2.47
N HIS A 100 -4.85 -16.23 -2.65
CA HIS A 100 -6.07 -16.44 -1.88
C HIS A 100 -5.79 -16.69 -0.39
N ASP A 101 -4.75 -17.46 -0.09
CA ASP A 101 -4.29 -17.76 1.27
C ASP A 101 -3.88 -16.49 2.02
N ASP A 102 -3.15 -15.59 1.37
CA ASP A 102 -2.78 -14.28 1.94
C ASP A 102 -4.02 -13.47 2.32
N LEU A 103 -5.03 -13.39 1.44
CA LEU A 103 -6.24 -12.62 1.69
C LEU A 103 -7.09 -13.23 2.80
N VAL A 104 -7.17 -14.57 2.87
CA VAL A 104 -7.85 -15.27 3.98
C VAL A 104 -7.13 -15.00 5.29
N TRP A 105 -5.80 -15.07 5.29
CA TRP A 105 -4.98 -14.79 6.46
C TRP A 105 -5.13 -13.34 6.94
N LEU A 106 -5.06 -12.36 6.03
CA LEU A 106 -5.28 -10.94 6.35
C LEU A 106 -6.66 -10.69 6.97
N ARG A 107 -7.71 -11.36 6.47
CA ARG A 107 -9.06 -11.26 7.04
C ARG A 107 -9.14 -11.82 8.46
N SER A 108 -8.49 -12.96 8.71
CA SER A 108 -8.38 -13.55 10.05
C SER A 108 -7.59 -12.64 10.99
N MET A 109 -6.48 -12.06 10.52
CA MET A 109 -5.67 -11.13 11.29
C MET A 109 -6.40 -9.83 11.60
N ARG A 110 -7.18 -9.26 10.67
CA ARG A 110 -8.04 -8.12 10.95
C ARG A 110 -8.97 -8.41 12.13
N ALA A 111 -9.63 -9.56 12.12
CA ALA A 111 -10.53 -9.95 13.21
C ALA A 111 -9.78 -10.14 14.53
N ALA A 112 -8.61 -10.79 14.50
CA ALA A 112 -7.79 -11.01 15.68
C ALA A 112 -7.23 -9.71 16.29
N LEU A 113 -6.76 -8.78 15.43
CA LEU A 113 -6.28 -7.46 15.84
C LEU A 113 -7.40 -6.61 16.42
N ALA A 114 -8.58 -6.60 15.80
CA ALA A 114 -9.77 -5.94 16.34
C ALA A 114 -10.22 -6.55 17.69
N GLY A 115 -9.99 -7.85 17.89
CA GLY A 115 -10.19 -8.55 19.15
C GLY A 115 -9.11 -8.32 20.22
N GLY A 116 -8.06 -7.55 19.92
CA GLY A 116 -7.05 -7.14 20.89
C GLY A 116 -5.82 -8.04 21.02
N ILE A 117 -5.60 -9.00 20.10
CA ILE A 117 -4.48 -9.96 20.17
C ILE A 117 -3.09 -9.27 20.18
N CYS A 118 -3.00 -8.05 19.66
CA CYS A 118 -1.77 -7.25 19.61
C CYS A 118 -1.90 -5.93 20.38
N SER A 119 -2.58 -5.96 21.53
CA SER A 119 -2.84 -4.79 22.39
C SER A 119 -3.67 -3.69 21.71
N GLU A 120 -3.77 -2.53 22.37
CA GLU A 120 -4.44 -1.34 21.83
C GLU A 120 -3.86 -0.90 20.48
N ALA A 121 -2.55 -1.12 20.27
CA ALA A 121 -1.91 -0.88 18.98
C ALA A 121 -2.56 -1.73 17.88
N GLY A 122 -2.73 -3.04 18.11
CA GLY A 122 -3.40 -3.93 17.18
C GLY A 122 -4.82 -3.47 16.83
N VAL A 123 -5.62 -3.12 17.84
CA VAL A 123 -6.99 -2.62 17.65
C VAL A 123 -6.98 -1.35 16.80
N LYS A 124 -6.06 -0.42 17.08
CA LYS A 124 -5.93 0.84 16.37
C LYS A 124 -5.61 0.66 14.89
N PHE A 125 -4.79 -0.33 14.52
CA PHE A 125 -4.35 -0.53 13.13
C PHE A 125 -5.18 -1.55 12.35
N ALA A 126 -6.09 -2.30 13.00
CA ALA A 126 -7.01 -3.23 12.34
C ALA A 126 -7.82 -2.61 11.18
N PRO A 127 -8.31 -1.35 11.25
CA PRO A 127 -9.01 -0.71 10.12
C PRO A 127 -8.18 -0.59 8.85
N LEU A 128 -6.85 -0.51 8.94
CA LEU A 128 -5.99 -0.47 7.75
C LEU A 128 -6.03 -1.79 6.97
N LEU A 129 -6.15 -2.93 7.67
CA LEU A 129 -6.31 -4.22 7.01
C LEU A 129 -7.66 -4.35 6.30
N GLU A 130 -8.70 -3.72 6.82
CA GLU A 130 -10.00 -3.67 6.16
C GLU A 130 -9.92 -2.88 4.84
N LEU A 131 -9.31 -1.70 4.86
CA LEU A 131 -9.05 -0.92 3.65
C LEU A 131 -8.16 -1.68 2.66
N ALA A 132 -7.11 -2.35 3.14
CA ALA A 132 -6.22 -3.16 2.30
C ALA A 132 -6.99 -4.29 1.59
N LEU A 133 -7.86 -5.01 2.30
CA LEU A 133 -8.70 -6.06 1.72
C LEU A 133 -9.67 -5.49 0.65
N GLN A 134 -10.19 -4.28 0.85
CA GLN A 134 -11.01 -3.60 -0.14
C GLN A 134 -10.21 -3.20 -1.39
N GLY A 135 -8.98 -2.73 -1.25
CA GLY A 135 -8.13 -2.41 -2.42
C GLY A 135 -7.64 -3.66 -3.14
N ALA A 136 -7.28 -4.71 -2.39
CA ALA A 136 -6.83 -5.97 -2.96
C ALA A 136 -7.93 -6.69 -3.75
N SER A 137 -9.20 -6.54 -3.35
CA SER A 137 -10.35 -7.13 -4.06
C SER A 137 -10.73 -6.38 -5.34
N ARG A 138 -10.13 -5.22 -5.63
CA ARG A 138 -10.45 -4.46 -6.84
C ARG A 138 -10.03 -5.23 -8.11
N PRO A 139 -10.90 -5.26 -9.14
CA PRO A 139 -10.64 -5.98 -10.38
C PRO A 139 -9.41 -5.41 -11.12
N VAL A 140 -8.63 -6.30 -11.74
CA VAL A 140 -7.53 -5.91 -12.62
C VAL A 140 -8.07 -5.68 -14.02
N ILE A 141 -7.95 -4.45 -14.51
CA ILE A 141 -8.22 -4.16 -15.92
C ILE A 141 -6.99 -4.58 -16.73
N VAL A 142 -7.13 -5.66 -17.50
CA VAL A 142 -6.07 -6.13 -18.41
C VAL A 142 -6.33 -5.52 -19.78
N PHE A 143 -5.54 -4.50 -20.14
CA PHE A 143 -5.51 -4.01 -21.51
C PHE A 143 -4.67 -4.98 -22.35
N ARG A 144 -5.34 -5.83 -23.12
CA ARG A 144 -4.69 -6.57 -24.21
C ARG A 144 -4.63 -5.63 -25.40
N ASN A 145 -3.43 -5.20 -25.75
CA ASN A 145 -3.21 -4.53 -27.03
C ASN A 145 -3.43 -5.57 -28.12
N VAL A 146 -4.63 -5.59 -28.72
CA VAL A 146 -4.87 -6.39 -29.91
C VAL A 146 -4.11 -5.66 -31.02
N ALA A 147 -2.92 -6.16 -31.35
CA ALA A 147 -2.24 -5.69 -32.55
C ALA A 147 -3.24 -5.84 -33.71
N PRO A 148 -3.50 -4.80 -34.51
CA PRO A 148 -4.29 -4.97 -35.72
C PRO A 148 -3.62 -6.08 -36.52
N VAL A 149 -4.41 -7.05 -36.98
CA VAL A 149 -3.94 -8.03 -37.95
C VAL A 149 -3.36 -7.23 -39.10
N HIS A 150 -2.05 -7.27 -39.29
CA HIS A 150 -1.45 -6.78 -40.52
C HIS A 150 -1.93 -7.73 -41.61
N ASP A 151 -3.02 -7.37 -42.29
CA ASP A 151 -3.31 -7.88 -43.62
C ASP A 151 -2.10 -7.50 -44.49
N HIS A 152 -1.16 -8.43 -44.63
CA HIS A 152 -0.08 -8.28 -45.59
C HIS A 152 -0.71 -8.24 -47.00
N PRO A 153 -0.58 -7.14 -47.78
CA PRO A 153 -1.26 -7.02 -49.06
C PRO A 153 -0.67 -7.86 -50.20
N HIS A 154 0.32 -8.73 -49.94
CA HIS A 154 1.11 -9.37 -50.99
C HIS A 154 1.44 -10.84 -50.73
N ASN A 155 0.41 -11.67 -50.53
CA ASN A 155 0.60 -13.11 -50.72
C ASN A 155 -0.41 -13.68 -51.74
N PRO A 156 -0.06 -13.72 -53.05
CA PRO A 156 -0.97 -14.17 -54.11
C PRO A 156 -1.34 -15.66 -54.05
N THR A 157 -0.80 -16.44 -53.11
CA THR A 157 -1.10 -17.89 -53.00
C THR A 157 -2.39 -18.23 -52.25
N TYR A 158 -3.10 -17.27 -51.65
CA TYR A 158 -4.33 -17.56 -50.89
C TYR A 158 -5.56 -17.85 -51.76
N TRP A 159 -5.57 -17.44 -53.03
CA TRP A 159 -6.71 -17.64 -53.93
C TRP A 159 -6.69 -18.97 -54.70
N ALA A 160 -5.58 -19.71 -54.68
CA ALA A 160 -5.42 -20.93 -55.47
C ALA A 160 -5.94 -22.22 -54.81
N LYS A 161 -6.46 -22.17 -53.57
CA LYS A 161 -6.95 -23.36 -52.84
C LYS A 161 -8.47 -23.42 -52.62
N ARG A 162 -9.26 -22.57 -53.29
CA ARG A 162 -10.74 -22.60 -53.21
C ARG A 162 -11.46 -23.02 -54.49
N LEU A 163 -10.73 -23.56 -55.47
CA LEU A 163 -11.33 -24.15 -56.66
C LEU A 163 -10.63 -25.48 -56.96
N ASN A 164 -10.97 -26.49 -56.17
CA ASN A 164 -11.08 -27.90 -56.56
C ASN A 164 -11.85 -28.64 -55.47
#